data_AF-A0A357Z3I6-F1
#
_entry.id   AF-A0A357Z3I6-F1
#
_cell.length_a   1.000
_cell.length_b   1.000
_cell.length_c   1.000
_cell.angle_alpha   90.00
_cell.angle_beta   90.00
_cell.angle_gamma   90.00
#
_symmetry.space_group_name_H-M   'P 1'
#
loop_
_entity.id
_entity.type
_entity.pdbx_description
1 polymer ?
#
loop_
_entity_poly.entity_id
_entity_poly.type
_entity_poly.pdbx_seq_one_letter_code
_entity_poly.pdbx_strand_id
1 'polypeptide(L)'
;TRSHNFQLVMAYHSQGRVIYWNFMGLAPDEARTIGEALARISGYALEEATGVASYAGYKDWFTQDFRRPGYTIEVGEGVNPLPLSQFPQIFEENLGMLLYAAGGAGSDPPAEPVSARRGER
;
A
#
# COMPACT_ATOMS: atom_id res chain seq x y z
N THR A 1 3.99 -17.08 6.99
CA THR A 1 3.29 -16.18 7.95
C THR A 1 3.17 -16.76 9.36
N ARG A 2 2.65 -17.98 9.56
CA ARG A 2 2.34 -18.51 10.92
C ARG A 2 3.51 -18.68 11.90
N SER A 3 4.76 -18.72 11.43
CA SER A 3 5.95 -18.85 12.27
C SER A 3 6.56 -17.51 12.74
N HIS A 4 5.98 -16.38 12.36
CA HIS A 4 6.51 -15.05 12.64
C HIS A 4 5.40 -14.07 13.03
N ASN A 5 5.74 -13.03 13.80
CA ASN A 5 4.80 -12.01 14.28
C ASN A 5 4.77 -10.77 13.35
N PHE A 6 4.37 -10.94 12.09
CA PHE A 6 4.32 -9.85 11.12
C PHE A 6 3.28 -8.79 11.48
N GLN A 7 3.69 -7.54 11.71
CA GLN A 7 2.80 -6.45 12.12
C GLN A 7 1.81 -6.01 11.02
N LEU A 8 2.23 -6.09 9.77
CA LEU A 8 1.43 -5.78 8.60
C LEU A 8 1.93 -6.55 7.38
N VAL A 9 1.16 -6.55 6.29
CA VAL A 9 1.60 -7.04 4.97
C VAL A 9 1.29 -6.05 3.85
N MET A 10 2.14 -6.05 2.81
CA MET A 10 1.92 -5.32 1.56
C MET A 10 2.03 -6.30 0.39
N ALA A 11 0.95 -6.47 -0.38
CA ALA A 11 0.89 -7.29 -1.58
C ALA A 11 0.93 -6.38 -2.82
N TYR A 12 1.98 -6.50 -3.63
CA TYR A 12 2.20 -5.65 -4.80
C TYR A 12 1.58 -6.27 -6.06
N HIS A 13 0.85 -5.43 -6.79
CA HIS A 13 0.17 -5.74 -8.04
C HIS A 13 0.32 -4.53 -8.99
N SER A 14 -0.07 -4.70 -10.25
CA SER A 14 -0.29 -3.58 -11.18
C SER A 14 -1.69 -3.73 -11.77
N GLN A 15 -2.46 -2.66 -11.93
CA GLN A 15 -2.07 -1.25 -12.06
C GLN A 15 -3.18 -0.34 -11.55
N GLY A 16 -2.87 0.94 -11.32
CA GLY A 16 -3.89 1.97 -11.04
C GLY A 16 -3.51 3.03 -10.02
N ARG A 17 -2.34 2.93 -9.38
CA ARG A 17 -1.91 3.80 -8.26
C ARG A 17 -2.93 3.83 -7.12
N VAL A 18 -3.36 2.64 -6.69
CA VAL A 18 -4.37 2.46 -5.63
C VAL A 18 -3.81 1.61 -4.50
N ILE A 19 -4.23 1.91 -3.28
CA ILE A 19 -3.98 1.15 -2.07
C ILE A 19 -5.33 0.63 -1.55
N TYR A 20 -5.53 -0.69 -1.55
CA TYR A 20 -6.71 -1.30 -0.91
C TYR A 20 -6.36 -1.80 0.48
N TRP A 21 -7.07 -1.33 1.50
CA TRP A 21 -6.71 -1.54 2.91
C TRP A 21 -7.74 -2.33 3.73
N ASN A 22 -9.01 -2.37 3.30
CA ASN A 22 -10.08 -3.06 4.02
C ASN A 22 -10.38 -4.44 3.40
N PHE A 23 -11.00 -5.31 4.19
CA PHE A 23 -11.63 -6.53 3.73
C PHE A 23 -12.92 -6.77 4.50
N MET A 24 -14.08 -6.46 3.90
CA MET A 24 -15.41 -6.68 4.51
C MET A 24 -15.57 -6.12 5.95
N GLY A 25 -14.91 -5.00 6.26
CA GLY A 25 -14.94 -4.41 7.62
C GLY A 25 -14.13 -5.20 8.66
N LEU A 26 -13.26 -6.12 8.23
CA LEU A 26 -12.43 -6.93 9.11
C LEU A 26 -11.08 -6.29 9.43
N ALA A 27 -10.69 -5.23 8.73
CA ALA A 27 -9.46 -4.51 9.02
C ALA A 27 -9.57 -3.77 10.38
N PRO A 28 -8.52 -3.80 11.21
CA PRO A 28 -8.50 -3.02 12.46
C PRO A 28 -8.41 -1.52 12.16
N ASP A 29 -8.85 -0.67 13.09
CA ASP A 29 -8.89 0.79 12.91
C ASP A 29 -7.52 1.39 12.53
N GLU A 30 -6.43 0.83 13.08
CA GLU A 30 -5.06 1.24 12.75
C GLU A 30 -4.71 1.04 11.27
N ALA A 31 -5.34 0.08 10.59
CA ALA A 31 -5.08 -0.19 9.17
C ALA A 31 -5.48 1.00 8.29
N ARG A 32 -6.55 1.71 8.66
CA ARG A 32 -6.93 2.93 7.93
C ARG A 32 -5.90 4.03 8.12
N THR A 33 -5.47 4.25 9.37
CA THR A 33 -4.50 5.30 9.71
C THR A 33 -3.17 5.09 8.98
N ILE A 34 -2.68 3.85 8.98
CA ILE A 34 -1.47 3.45 8.25
C ILE A 34 -1.69 3.58 6.74
N GLY A 35 -2.83 3.12 6.21
CA GLY A 35 -3.19 3.26 4.79
C GLY A 35 -3.20 4.71 4.32
N GLU A 36 -3.74 5.63 5.11
CA GLU A 36 -3.73 7.07 4.82
C GLU A 36 -2.31 7.64 4.81
N ALA A 37 -1.42 7.16 5.68
CA ALA A 37 -0.01 7.54 5.65
C ALA A 37 0.70 7.02 4.38
N LEU A 38 0.48 5.76 4.01
CA LEU A 38 1.02 5.17 2.77
C LEU A 38 0.55 5.94 1.53
N ALA A 39 -0.73 6.30 1.48
CA ALA A 39 -1.32 7.10 0.40
C ALA A 39 -0.69 8.49 0.32
N ARG A 40 -0.50 9.18 1.45
CA ARG A 40 0.20 10.48 1.48
C ARG A 40 1.64 10.39 1.00
N ILE A 41 2.36 9.33 1.38
CA ILE A 41 3.78 9.14 1.02
C ILE A 41 3.96 8.93 -0.48
N SER A 42 3.10 8.11 -1.09
CA SER A 42 3.22 7.68 -2.49
C SER A 42 2.42 8.54 -3.48
N GLY A 43 1.42 9.27 -2.98
CA GLY A 43 0.43 9.94 -3.81
C GLY A 43 -0.58 8.99 -4.45
N TYR A 44 -0.71 7.76 -3.96
CA TYR A 44 -1.72 6.80 -4.43
C TYR A 44 -3.07 7.04 -3.75
N ALA A 45 -4.17 6.67 -4.42
CA ALA A 45 -5.49 6.70 -3.80
C ALA A 45 -5.63 5.59 -2.75
N LEU A 46 -6.26 5.88 -1.61
CA LEU A 46 -6.65 4.88 -0.62
C LEU A 46 -8.12 4.49 -0.84
N GLU A 47 -8.38 3.24 -1.17
CA GLU A 47 -9.72 2.78 -1.54
C GLU A 47 -10.13 1.48 -0.84
N GLU A 48 -11.42 1.17 -0.91
CA GLU A 48 -11.96 -0.12 -0.54
C GLU A 48 -12.28 -0.91 -1.80
N ALA A 49 -11.84 -2.18 -1.83
CA ALA A 49 -12.09 -3.07 -2.95
C ALA A 49 -13.59 -3.29 -3.14
N THR A 50 -14.11 -3.05 -4.35
CA THR A 50 -15.52 -3.26 -4.68
C THR A 50 -15.72 -4.46 -5.61
N GLY A 51 -16.66 -5.34 -5.26
CA GLY A 51 -17.05 -6.47 -6.12
C GLY A 51 -16.33 -7.79 -5.80
N VAL A 52 -16.96 -8.89 -6.19
CA VAL A 52 -16.53 -10.26 -5.82
C VAL A 52 -15.16 -10.67 -6.37
N ALA A 53 -14.73 -10.07 -7.49
CA ALA A 53 -13.45 -10.34 -8.12
C ALA A 53 -12.26 -9.65 -7.42
N SER A 54 -12.52 -8.77 -6.45
CA SER A 54 -11.49 -8.03 -5.71
C SER A 54 -11.16 -8.66 -4.35
N TYR A 55 -11.63 -9.89 -4.11
CA TYR A 55 -11.44 -10.63 -2.87
C TYR A 55 -10.65 -11.93 -3.08
N ALA A 56 -10.27 -12.58 -1.97
CA ALA A 56 -9.46 -13.80 -1.89
C ALA A 56 -7.97 -13.59 -2.21
N GLY A 57 -7.48 -12.35 -2.11
CA GLY A 57 -6.05 -12.05 -2.20
C GLY A 57 -5.31 -12.39 -0.90
N TYR A 58 -3.98 -12.37 -0.95
CA TYR A 58 -3.13 -12.60 0.23
C TYR A 58 -3.45 -11.64 1.39
N LYS A 59 -3.76 -10.37 1.10
CA LYS A 59 -4.14 -9.39 2.14
C LYS A 59 -5.43 -9.76 2.88
N ASP A 60 -6.38 -10.40 2.20
CA ASP A 60 -7.70 -10.70 2.75
C ASP A 60 -7.58 -11.82 3.77
N TRP A 61 -6.88 -12.90 3.38
CA TRP A 61 -6.54 -13.99 4.28
C TRP A 61 -5.77 -13.49 5.51
N PHE A 62 -4.78 -12.62 5.31
CA PHE A 62 -4.01 -12.06 6.42
C PHE A 62 -4.88 -11.23 7.37
N THR A 63 -5.71 -10.35 6.81
CA THR A 63 -6.62 -9.48 7.58
C THR A 63 -7.65 -10.31 8.34
N GLN A 64 -8.21 -11.34 7.71
CA GLN A 64 -9.21 -12.22 8.31
C GLN A 64 -8.63 -13.05 9.46
N ASP A 65 -7.53 -13.78 9.21
CA ASP A 65 -7.00 -14.76 10.17
C ASP A 65 -6.20 -14.11 11.30
N PHE A 66 -5.48 -13.02 11.01
CA PHE A 66 -4.60 -12.38 11.99
C PHE A 66 -5.17 -11.09 12.57
N ARG A 67 -6.23 -10.52 11.97
CA ARG A 67 -6.87 -9.25 12.41
C ARG A 67 -5.88 -8.09 12.44
N ARG A 68 -5.05 -8.00 11.40
CA ARG A 68 -3.94 -7.04 11.30
C ARG A 68 -3.93 -6.31 9.96
N PRO A 69 -3.25 -5.15 9.89
CA PRO A 69 -3.18 -4.37 8.66
C PRO A 69 -2.63 -5.17 7.46
N GLY A 70 -3.35 -5.12 6.34
CA GLY A 70 -2.94 -5.73 5.08
C GLY A 70 -3.33 -4.84 3.90
N TYR A 71 -2.40 -4.66 2.97
CA TYR A 71 -2.58 -3.76 1.84
C TYR A 71 -2.36 -4.46 0.51
N THR A 72 -3.18 -4.13 -0.48
CA THR A 72 -2.89 -4.37 -1.89
C THR A 72 -2.41 -3.05 -2.48
N ILE A 73 -1.22 -3.03 -3.06
CA ILE A 73 -0.61 -1.86 -3.70
C ILE A 73 -0.62 -2.09 -5.21
N GLU A 74 -1.49 -1.38 -5.92
CA GLU A 74 -1.57 -1.39 -7.38
C GLU A 74 -0.67 -0.29 -7.95
N VAL A 75 0.48 -0.64 -8.51
CA VAL A 75 1.49 0.33 -8.98
C VAL A 75 1.33 0.72 -10.43
N GLY A 76 1.79 1.92 -10.79
CA GLY A 76 1.83 2.40 -12.16
C GLY A 76 0.44 2.58 -12.79
N GLU A 77 0.42 3.01 -14.05
CA GLU A 77 -0.81 3.37 -14.77
C GLU A 77 -0.76 2.91 -16.23
N GLY A 78 -1.92 2.71 -16.85
CA GLY A 78 -2.02 2.39 -18.29
C GLY A 78 -2.70 1.06 -18.55
N VAL A 79 -2.06 0.18 -19.32
CA VAL A 79 -2.56 -1.16 -19.65
C VAL A 79 -1.43 -2.16 -19.44
N ASN A 80 -1.72 -3.23 -18.72
CA ASN A 80 -0.75 -4.29 -18.48
C ASN A 80 -0.40 -5.03 -19.79
N PRO A 81 0.87 -5.44 -19.99
CA PRO A 81 2.00 -5.22 -19.09
C PRO A 81 2.47 -3.76 -19.12
N LEU A 82 2.75 -3.19 -17.94
CA LEU A 82 3.28 -1.84 -17.85
C LEU A 82 4.67 -1.73 -18.50
N PRO A 83 4.97 -0.64 -19.22
CA PRO A 83 6.28 -0.44 -19.82
C PRO A 83 7.35 -0.24 -18.74
N LEU A 84 8.53 -0.83 -18.93
CA LEU A 84 9.67 -0.70 -18.01
C LEU A 84 10.12 0.74 -17.78
N SER A 85 9.77 1.67 -18.68
CA SER A 85 10.01 3.10 -18.51
C SER A 85 9.30 3.70 -17.28
N GLN A 86 8.24 3.07 -16.77
CA GLN A 86 7.59 3.50 -15.53
C GLN A 86 8.35 3.07 -14.26
N PHE A 87 9.26 2.09 -14.35
CA PHE A 87 9.92 1.53 -13.17
C PHE A 87 10.63 2.57 -12.28
N PRO A 88 11.37 3.57 -12.81
CA PRO A 88 12.01 4.58 -11.96
C PRO A 88 11.00 5.36 -11.11
N GLN A 89 9.88 5.76 -11.71
CA GLN A 89 8.82 6.47 -11.01
C GLN A 89 8.11 5.57 -9.98
N ILE A 90 7.75 4.35 -10.36
CA ILE A 90 7.15 3.36 -9.45
C ILE A 90 8.06 3.13 -8.25
N PHE A 91 9.37 2.96 -8.48
CA PHE A 91 10.32 2.76 -7.39
C PHE A 91 10.38 3.96 -6.44
N GLU A 92 10.45 5.18 -6.97
CA GLU A 92 10.48 6.42 -6.19
C GLU A 92 9.22 6.59 -5.32
N GLU A 93 8.04 6.32 -5.88
CA GLU A 93 6.74 6.42 -5.19
C GLU A 93 6.58 5.37 -4.09
N ASN A 94 7.25 4.21 -4.22
CA ASN A 94 7.09 3.08 -3.31
C ASN A 94 8.18 2.97 -2.24
N LEU A 95 9.36 3.57 -2.46
CA LEU A 95 10.47 3.50 -1.51
C LEU A 95 10.09 4.03 -0.12
N GLY A 96 9.41 5.19 -0.08
CA GLY A 96 8.96 5.78 1.18
C GLY A 96 7.95 4.89 1.92
N MET A 97 7.03 4.25 1.19
CA MET A 97 6.04 3.34 1.77
C MET A 97 6.71 2.12 2.41
N LEU A 98 7.67 1.52 1.72
CA LEU A 98 8.42 0.35 2.23
C LEU A 98 9.20 0.71 3.50
N LEU A 99 9.85 1.88 3.54
CA LEU A 99 10.58 2.34 4.72
C LEU A 99 9.65 2.61 5.90
N TYR A 100 8.52 3.28 5.67
CA TYR A 100 7.52 3.53 6.70
C TYR A 100 6.94 2.23 7.28
N ALA A 101 6.57 1.29 6.41
CA ALA A 101 6.07 -0.01 6.81
C ALA A 101 7.08 -0.84 7.62
N ALA A 102 8.38 -0.78 7.25
CA ALA A 102 9.45 -1.48 7.93
C ALA A 102 9.85 -0.84 9.27
N GLY A 103 9.80 0.50 9.37
CA GLY A 103 10.12 1.26 10.59
C GLY A 103 9.10 1.12 11.71
N GLY A 104 7.92 0.55 11.40
CA GLY A 104 6.81 0.41 12.32
C GLY A 104 5.83 1.58 12.21
N ALA A 105 4.55 1.25 12.19
CA ALA A 105 3.40 2.16 12.01
C ALA A 105 3.27 3.29 13.06
N GLY A 106 4.14 3.33 14.08
CA GLY A 106 4.21 4.41 15.07
C GLY A 106 5.27 5.48 14.78
N SER A 107 6.02 5.35 13.69
CA SER A 107 6.95 6.38 13.22
C SER A 107 6.20 7.44 12.41
N ASP A 108 6.52 8.72 12.58
CA ASP A 108 5.90 9.77 11.76
C ASP A 108 6.28 9.56 10.29
N PRO A 109 5.31 9.67 9.36
CA PRO A 109 5.63 9.65 7.94
C PRO A 109 6.58 10.82 7.63
N PRO A 110 7.50 10.67 6.65
CA PRO A 110 8.37 11.77 6.24
C PRO A 110 7.53 13.00 5.87
N ALA A 111 7.98 14.18 6.30
CA ALA A 111 7.22 15.44 6.26
C ALA A 111 6.78 15.90 4.85
N GLU A 112 7.41 15.37 3.80
CA GLU A 112 7.15 15.74 2.40
C GLU A 112 7.17 14.47 1.53
N PRO A 113 6.19 14.29 0.60
CA PRO A 113 6.22 13.21 -0.38
C PRO A 113 7.51 13.28 -1.20
N VAL A 114 8.07 12.14 -1.58
CA VAL A 114 9.32 12.11 -2.38
C VAL A 114 9.14 12.89 -3.70
N SER A 115 7.94 12.81 -4.29
CA SER A 115 7.56 13.55 -5.51
C SER A 115 7.58 15.08 -5.35
N ALA A 116 7.34 15.62 -4.14
CA ALA A 116 7.35 17.06 -3.89
C ALA A 116 8.78 17.65 -3.86
N ARG A 117 9.81 16.84 -3.64
CA ARG A 117 11.21 17.29 -3.52
C ARG A 117 11.88 17.68 -4.85
N ARG A 118 11.17 17.54 -5.98
CA ARG A 118 11.66 17.90 -7.32
C ARG A 118 11.03 19.16 -7.93
N GLY A 119 10.04 19.78 -7.27
CA GLY A 119 9.39 21.00 -7.78
C GLY A 119 10.25 22.26 -7.75
N GLU A 120 11.47 22.21 -7.18
CA GLU A 120 12.33 23.38 -6.94
C GLU A 120 13.68 23.33 -7.69
N ARG A 121 13.81 22.57 -8.79
CA ARG A 121 15.02 22.60 -9.63
C ARG A 121 14.74 22.72 -11.11
#